data_AF-A0AAW0F3X2-F1
#
_entry.id   AF-A0AAW0F3X2-F1
#
_cell.length_a   1.000
_cell.length_b   1.000
_cell.length_c   1.000
_cell.angle_alpha   90.00
_cell.angle_beta   90.00
_cell.angle_gamma   90.00
#
_symmetry.space_group_name_H-M   'P 1'
#
loop_
_entity.id
_entity.type
_entity.pdbx_description
1 polymer ?
#
loop_
_entity_poly.entity_id
_entity_poly.type
_entity_poly.pdbx_seq_one_letter_code
_entity_poly.pdbx_strand_id
1 'polypeptide(L)'
;MSACDVTPAVLHRVGPDALLDELDAFFSQGTHTDRVRRFIEEHEHTFALVATVSKADTDTEGSLQLYQLFRTYASLIDDIVADFAASHRDAVAAGTASILGTLATAVQREWATPTTAYRCLCTAYIAAAMDYMDFLEFAEDLYAMTHGEESGADEESDTEDSSGDEEEPVDDATPT
;
A
#
# COMPACT_ATOMS: atom_id res chain seq x y z
N MET A 1 -20.01 -55.39 11.25
CA MET A 1 -19.03 -54.45 10.69
C MET A 1 -19.82 -53.30 10.10
N SER A 2 -19.96 -52.23 10.88
CA SER A 2 -20.73 -51.04 10.51
C SER A 2 -19.83 -50.16 9.66
N ALA A 3 -20.19 -49.94 8.39
CA ALA A 3 -19.53 -48.93 7.59
C ALA A 3 -19.88 -47.57 8.21
N CYS A 4 -18.88 -46.88 8.72
CA CYS A 4 -18.98 -45.45 8.99
C CYS A 4 -19.19 -44.77 7.64
N ASP A 5 -20.44 -44.45 7.37
CA ASP A 5 -20.85 -43.56 6.29
C ASP A 5 -20.35 -42.16 6.67
N VAL A 6 -19.12 -41.86 6.25
CA VAL A 6 -18.56 -40.51 6.36
C VAL A 6 -19.18 -39.72 5.22
N THR A 7 -20.35 -39.14 5.50
CA THR A 7 -21.00 -38.16 4.63
C THR A 7 -20.03 -37.04 4.26
N PRO A 8 -19.79 -36.74 2.96
CA PRO A 8 -19.09 -35.55 2.53
C PRO A 8 -20.08 -34.37 2.57
N ALA A 9 -20.51 -33.98 3.77
CA ALA A 9 -21.54 -32.96 3.97
C ALA A 9 -21.00 -31.68 4.64
N VAL A 10 -19.72 -31.36 4.46
CA VAL A 10 -19.10 -30.11 4.96
C VAL A 10 -18.49 -29.27 3.84
N LEU A 11 -18.77 -29.57 2.57
CA LEU A 11 -18.54 -28.60 1.47
C LEU A 11 -19.74 -27.65 1.39
N HIS A 12 -20.08 -27.02 2.50
CA HIS A 12 -20.99 -25.89 2.51
C HIS A 12 -20.24 -24.74 1.85
N ARG A 13 -20.63 -24.43 0.59
CA ARG A 13 -20.41 -23.16 -0.14
C ARG A 13 -19.68 -22.12 0.71
N VAL A 14 -18.37 -21.99 0.53
CA VAL A 14 -17.65 -20.80 1.02
C VAL A 14 -18.31 -19.62 0.29
N GLY A 15 -19.05 -18.80 1.04
CA GLY A 15 -19.68 -17.61 0.49
C GLY A 15 -18.62 -16.64 -0.01
N PRO A 16 -18.96 -15.71 -0.94
CA PRO A 16 -18.01 -14.73 -1.45
C PRO A 16 -17.31 -13.96 -0.32
N ASP A 17 -18.05 -13.61 0.73
CA ASP A 17 -17.53 -12.84 1.86
C ASP A 17 -16.57 -13.70 2.71
N ALA A 18 -16.87 -14.99 2.91
CA ALA A 18 -15.99 -15.92 3.62
C ALA A 18 -14.69 -16.19 2.84
N LEU A 19 -14.77 -16.29 1.51
CA LEU A 19 -13.61 -16.48 0.65
C LEU A 19 -12.70 -15.24 0.66
N LEU A 20 -13.29 -14.06 0.78
CA LEU A 20 -12.55 -12.81 0.94
C LEU A 20 -11.86 -12.74 2.30
N ASP A 21 -12.53 -13.14 3.38
CA ASP A 21 -11.94 -13.23 4.72
C ASP A 21 -10.77 -14.25 4.73
N GLU A 22 -10.92 -15.38 4.03
CA GLU A 22 -9.85 -16.37 3.85
C GLU A 22 -8.66 -15.81 3.07
N LEU A 23 -8.91 -15.03 2.01
CA LEU A 23 -7.87 -14.35 1.25
C LEU A 23 -7.13 -13.31 2.11
N ASP A 24 -7.85 -12.52 2.90
CA ASP A 24 -7.26 -11.54 3.81
C ASP A 24 -6.37 -12.21 4.88
N ALA A 25 -6.85 -13.31 5.45
CA ALA A 25 -6.07 -14.14 6.35
C ALA A 25 -4.83 -14.73 5.65
N PHE A 26 -4.95 -15.13 4.38
CA PHE A 26 -3.84 -15.65 3.57
C PHE A 26 -2.75 -14.60 3.33
N PHE A 27 -3.13 -13.37 2.99
CA PHE A 27 -2.21 -12.24 2.89
C PHE A 27 -1.50 -11.93 4.21
N SER A 28 -2.22 -12.09 5.32
CA SER A 28 -1.73 -11.88 6.68
C SER A 28 -0.85 -13.02 7.22
N GLN A 29 -0.69 -14.12 6.48
CA GLN A 29 0.26 -15.15 6.84
C GLN A 29 1.68 -14.62 6.66
N GLY A 30 2.56 -14.89 7.63
CA GLY A 30 3.91 -14.32 7.69
C GLY A 30 4.68 -14.43 6.37
N THR A 31 4.57 -15.54 5.64
CA THR A 31 5.27 -15.71 4.36
C THR A 31 4.81 -14.73 3.27
N HIS A 32 3.51 -14.42 3.18
CA HIS A 32 2.98 -13.52 2.15
C HIS A 32 3.14 -12.06 2.57
N THR A 33 2.90 -11.74 3.84
CA THR A 33 3.20 -10.42 4.40
C THR A 33 4.70 -10.09 4.26
N ASP A 34 5.59 -11.05 4.51
CA ASP A 34 7.04 -10.86 4.34
C ASP A 34 7.44 -10.63 2.88
N ARG A 35 6.74 -11.22 1.92
CA ARG A 35 7.00 -10.96 0.49
C ARG A 35 6.68 -9.51 0.14
N VAL A 36 5.53 -9.00 0.58
CA VAL A 36 5.15 -7.60 0.37
C VAL A 36 6.11 -6.66 1.10
N ARG A 37 6.43 -6.94 2.36
CA ARG A 37 7.41 -6.17 3.13
C ARG A 37 8.78 -6.12 2.45
N ARG A 38 9.32 -7.26 2.02
CA ARG A 38 10.61 -7.32 1.33
C ARG A 38 10.59 -6.52 0.03
N PHE A 39 9.50 -6.61 -0.74
CA PHE A 39 9.35 -5.81 -1.95
C PHE A 39 9.44 -4.31 -1.65
N ILE A 40 8.77 -3.85 -0.58
CA ILE A 40 8.83 -2.46 -0.13
C ILE A 40 10.26 -2.07 0.24
N GLU A 41 10.93 -2.88 1.06
CA GLU A 41 12.32 -2.66 1.50
C GLU A 41 13.31 -2.61 0.31
N GLU A 42 13.17 -3.50 -0.67
CA GLU A 42 14.05 -3.57 -1.85
C GLU A 42 13.87 -2.35 -2.79
N HIS A 43 12.69 -1.74 -2.77
CA HIS A 43 12.31 -0.66 -3.68
C HIS A 43 12.09 0.70 -3.00
N GLU A 44 12.49 0.85 -1.73
CA GLU A 44 12.30 2.06 -0.92
C GLU A 44 12.69 3.35 -1.66
N HIS A 45 13.85 3.36 -2.31
CA HIS A 45 14.34 4.51 -3.09
C HIS A 45 13.42 4.90 -4.26
N THR A 46 12.79 3.91 -4.91
CA THR A 46 11.84 4.17 -6.01
C THR A 46 10.50 4.63 -5.45
N PHE A 47 10.07 4.11 -4.30
CA PHE A 47 8.89 4.62 -3.58
C PHE A 47 9.05 6.08 -3.20
N ALA A 48 10.24 6.52 -2.76
CA ALA A 48 10.50 7.92 -2.42
C ALA A 48 10.28 8.92 -3.57
N LEU A 49 10.28 8.46 -4.83
CA LEU A 49 10.02 9.32 -5.98
C LEU A 49 8.62 9.93 -5.95
N VAL A 50 7.63 9.29 -5.29
CA VAL A 50 6.27 9.83 -5.18
C VAL A 50 6.21 11.18 -4.46
N ALA A 51 7.19 11.50 -3.60
CA ALA A 51 7.29 12.80 -2.94
C ALA A 51 7.75 13.93 -3.87
N THR A 52 8.31 13.59 -5.04
CA THR A 52 8.97 14.55 -5.95
C THR A 52 8.40 14.56 -7.36
N VAL A 53 7.80 13.44 -7.79
CA VAL A 53 7.24 13.27 -9.12
C VAL A 53 5.75 13.62 -9.09
N SER A 54 5.36 14.59 -9.91
CA SER A 54 3.96 14.95 -10.10
C SER A 54 3.18 13.80 -10.74
N LYS A 55 2.04 13.40 -10.16
CA LYS A 55 1.13 12.40 -10.76
C LYS A 55 0.66 12.78 -12.17
N ALA A 56 0.68 14.08 -12.50
CA ALA A 56 0.25 14.58 -13.81
C ALA A 56 1.34 14.52 -14.89
N ASP A 57 2.61 14.39 -14.52
CA ASP A 57 3.74 14.45 -15.45
C ASP A 57 4.25 13.05 -15.77
N THR A 58 3.70 12.41 -16.81
CA THR A 58 4.04 11.02 -17.17
C THR A 58 5.31 10.86 -18.00
N ASP A 59 5.91 11.96 -18.49
CA ASP A 59 7.04 11.94 -19.44
C ASP A 59 8.41 12.17 -18.76
N THR A 60 8.50 11.89 -17.45
CA THR A 60 9.75 11.98 -16.71
C THR A 60 10.37 10.60 -16.47
N GLU A 61 11.69 10.57 -16.28
CA GLU A 61 12.39 9.35 -15.89
C GLU A 61 11.84 8.77 -14.58
N GLY A 62 11.52 9.63 -13.60
CA GLY A 62 10.93 9.21 -12.33
C GLY A 62 9.55 8.54 -12.52
N SER A 63 8.70 9.10 -13.39
CA SER A 63 7.39 8.52 -13.72
C SER A 63 7.53 7.16 -14.39
N LEU A 64 8.54 6.98 -15.24
CA LEU A 64 8.83 5.68 -15.85
C LEU A 64 9.30 4.66 -14.81
N GLN A 65 10.15 5.06 -13.86
CA GLN A 65 10.62 4.20 -12.77
C GLN A 65 9.45 3.78 -11.85
N LEU A 66 8.58 4.71 -11.49
CA LEU A 66 7.35 4.43 -10.72
C LEU A 66 6.41 3.48 -11.48
N TYR A 67 6.26 3.66 -12.80
CA TYR A 67 5.45 2.75 -13.61
C TYR A 67 6.07 1.34 -13.71
N GLN A 68 7.39 1.23 -13.79
CA GLN A 68 8.07 -0.06 -13.73
C GLN A 68 7.87 -0.74 -12.38
N LEU A 69 7.93 0.02 -11.29
CA LEU A 69 7.64 -0.47 -9.94
C LEU A 69 6.19 -0.94 -9.80
N PHE A 70 5.23 -0.19 -10.34
CA PHE A 70 3.83 -0.62 -10.39
C PHE A 70 3.68 -1.99 -11.07
N ARG A 71 4.36 -2.21 -12.21
CA ARG A 71 4.27 -3.49 -12.92
C ARG A 71 4.87 -4.66 -12.13
N THR A 72 5.97 -4.43 -11.42
CA THR A 72 6.57 -5.47 -10.56
C THR A 72 5.71 -5.74 -9.33
N TYR A 73 5.12 -4.69 -8.75
CA TYR A 73 4.13 -4.81 -7.66
C TYR A 73 2.91 -5.61 -8.10
N ALA A 74 2.31 -5.28 -9.25
CA ALA A 74 1.16 -6.00 -9.79
C ALA A 74 1.46 -7.49 -10.00
N SER A 75 2.65 -7.82 -10.51
CA SER A 75 3.09 -9.22 -10.65
C SER A 75 3.22 -9.93 -9.29
N LEU A 76 3.74 -9.25 -8.27
CA LEU A 76 3.84 -9.82 -6.93
C LEU A 76 2.46 -10.15 -6.35
N ILE A 77 1.50 -9.24 -6.50
CA ILE A 77 0.13 -9.45 -6.00
C ILE A 77 -0.55 -10.57 -6.78
N ASP A 78 -0.40 -10.62 -8.11
CA ASP A 78 -0.92 -11.71 -8.94
C ASP A 78 -0.35 -13.07 -8.52
N ASP A 79 0.96 -13.16 -8.23
CA ASP A 79 1.57 -14.39 -7.73
C ASP A 79 0.98 -14.83 -6.37
N ILE A 80 0.73 -13.90 -5.44
CA ILE A 80 0.11 -14.22 -4.15
C ILE A 80 -1.34 -14.70 -4.33
N VAL A 81 -2.11 -14.06 -5.21
CA VAL A 81 -3.48 -14.47 -5.53
C VAL A 81 -3.50 -15.83 -6.26
N ALA A 82 -2.51 -16.10 -7.12
CA ALA A 82 -2.35 -17.39 -7.78
C ALA A 82 -2.01 -18.50 -6.79
N ASP A 83 -1.12 -18.23 -5.82
CA ASP A 83 -0.81 -19.16 -4.72
C ASP A 83 -2.06 -19.47 -3.88
N PHE A 84 -2.89 -18.47 -3.59
CA PHE A 84 -4.18 -18.66 -2.92
C PHE A 84 -5.13 -19.53 -3.75
N ALA A 85 -5.28 -19.26 -5.04
CA ALA A 85 -6.14 -20.07 -5.91
C ALA A 85 -5.63 -21.52 -6.01
N ALA A 86 -4.31 -21.72 -6.00
CA ALA A 86 -3.69 -23.04 -6.04
C ALA A 86 -3.89 -23.83 -4.74
N SER A 87 -3.92 -23.17 -3.57
CA SER A 87 -4.21 -23.84 -2.29
C SER A 87 -5.64 -24.37 -2.20
N HIS A 88 -6.54 -23.89 -3.07
CA HIS A 88 -7.94 -24.33 -3.18
C HIS A 88 -8.23 -25.19 -4.42
N ARG A 89 -7.19 -25.72 -5.08
CA ARG A 89 -7.31 -26.48 -6.33
C ARG A 89 -8.23 -27.70 -6.19
N ASP A 90 -8.25 -28.34 -5.02
CA ASP A 90 -9.14 -29.48 -4.74
C ASP A 90 -10.61 -29.08 -4.66
N ALA A 91 -10.92 -27.85 -4.20
CA ALA A 91 -12.28 -27.31 -4.23
C ALA A 91 -12.74 -27.02 -5.66
N VAL A 92 -11.85 -26.56 -6.55
CA VAL A 92 -12.16 -26.34 -7.97
C VAL A 92 -12.45 -27.67 -8.67
N ALA A 93 -11.67 -28.71 -8.38
CA ALA A 93 -11.89 -30.06 -8.92
C ALA A 93 -13.23 -30.67 -8.49
N ALA A 94 -13.75 -30.26 -7.32
CA ALA A 94 -15.06 -30.67 -6.80
C ALA A 94 -16.27 -29.96 -7.45
N GLY A 95 -16.06 -29.14 -8.49
CA GLY A 95 -17.14 -28.48 -9.24
C GLY A 95 -17.58 -27.13 -8.66
N THR A 96 -16.77 -26.53 -7.79
CA THR A 96 -16.98 -25.16 -7.31
C THR A 96 -16.72 -24.17 -8.45
N ALA A 97 -17.55 -23.13 -8.60
CA ALA A 97 -17.36 -22.07 -9.58
C ALA A 97 -15.94 -21.48 -9.48
N SER A 98 -15.44 -20.85 -10.55
CA SER A 98 -14.10 -20.24 -10.57
C SER A 98 -13.89 -19.41 -9.30
N ILE A 99 -12.93 -19.82 -8.48
CA ILE A 99 -12.58 -19.17 -7.21
C ILE A 99 -12.22 -17.71 -7.46
N LEU A 100 -11.45 -17.46 -8.52
CA LEU A 100 -11.10 -16.10 -8.95
C LEU A 100 -12.33 -15.28 -9.35
N GLY A 101 -13.31 -15.88 -10.03
CA GLY A 101 -14.57 -15.20 -10.36
C GLY A 101 -15.40 -14.85 -9.13
N THR A 102 -15.40 -15.73 -8.12
CA THR A 102 -16.10 -15.51 -6.85
C THR A 102 -15.39 -14.42 -6.03
N LEU A 103 -14.07 -14.44 -5.96
CA LEU A 103 -13.25 -13.41 -5.34
C LEU A 103 -13.45 -12.05 -6.00
N ALA A 104 -13.41 -11.97 -7.34
CA ALA A 104 -13.63 -10.72 -8.05
C ALA A 104 -15.00 -10.10 -7.70
N THR A 105 -16.04 -10.94 -7.59
CA THR A 105 -17.37 -10.49 -7.16
C THR A 105 -17.38 -10.00 -5.71
N ALA A 106 -16.64 -10.67 -4.82
CA ALA A 106 -16.52 -10.28 -3.42
C ALA A 106 -15.79 -8.93 -3.27
N VAL A 107 -14.65 -8.77 -3.95
CA VAL A 107 -13.88 -7.50 -3.97
C VAL A 107 -14.74 -6.37 -4.53
N GLN A 108 -15.44 -6.57 -5.65
CA GLN A 108 -16.34 -5.56 -6.21
C GLN A 108 -17.46 -5.14 -5.24
N ARG A 109 -18.01 -6.10 -4.46
CA ARG A 109 -19.02 -5.80 -3.43
C ARG A 109 -18.42 -5.01 -2.27
N GLU A 110 -17.21 -5.35 -1.85
CA GLU A 110 -16.51 -4.66 -0.76
C GLU A 110 -16.23 -3.20 -1.12
N TRP A 111 -15.83 -2.94 -2.35
CA TRP A 111 -15.53 -1.61 -2.87
C TRP A 111 -16.76 -0.85 -3.38
N ALA A 112 -17.96 -1.43 -3.31
CA ALA A 112 -19.18 -0.78 -3.75
C ALA A 112 -19.60 0.41 -2.85
N THR A 113 -19.12 0.45 -1.60
CA THR A 113 -19.39 1.56 -0.68
C THR A 113 -18.14 2.00 0.09
N PRO A 114 -17.94 3.30 0.35
CA PRO A 114 -16.78 3.80 1.10
C PRO A 114 -16.68 3.24 2.53
N THR A 115 -17.80 2.82 3.12
CA THR A 115 -17.85 2.27 4.48
C THR A 115 -17.33 0.83 4.60
N THR A 116 -17.24 0.09 3.49
CA THR A 116 -16.79 -1.31 3.47
C THR A 116 -15.41 -1.48 2.86
N ALA A 117 -14.88 -0.48 2.14
CA ALA A 117 -13.61 -0.55 1.41
C ALA A 117 -12.34 -0.76 2.26
N TYR A 118 -12.44 -0.78 3.60
CA TYR A 118 -11.30 -0.87 4.52
C TYR A 118 -11.29 -2.12 5.41
N ARG A 119 -12.25 -3.05 5.25
CA ARG A 119 -12.35 -4.23 6.14
C ARG A 119 -11.22 -5.24 5.92
N CYS A 120 -10.78 -5.38 4.67
CA CYS A 120 -9.82 -6.40 4.23
C CYS A 120 -8.61 -5.72 3.59
N LEU A 121 -7.46 -5.81 4.25
CA LEU A 121 -6.20 -5.23 3.80
C LEU A 121 -5.78 -5.79 2.43
N CYS A 122 -6.05 -7.08 2.17
CA CYS A 122 -5.76 -7.70 0.88
C CYS A 122 -6.41 -6.97 -0.30
N THR A 123 -7.56 -6.33 -0.09
CA THR A 123 -8.26 -5.63 -1.16
C THR A 123 -7.61 -4.30 -1.52
N ALA A 124 -6.96 -3.62 -0.58
CA ALA A 124 -6.15 -2.44 -0.87
C ALA A 124 -4.93 -2.81 -1.71
N TYR A 125 -4.26 -3.92 -1.40
CA TYR A 125 -3.14 -4.42 -2.22
C TYR A 125 -3.59 -4.80 -3.63
N ILE A 126 -4.77 -5.42 -3.76
CA ILE A 126 -5.33 -5.77 -5.08
C ILE A 126 -5.72 -4.52 -5.86
N ALA A 127 -6.33 -3.51 -5.23
CA ALA A 127 -6.67 -2.24 -5.88
C ALA A 127 -5.41 -1.55 -6.44
N ALA A 128 -4.38 -1.40 -5.59
CA ALA A 128 -3.09 -0.83 -5.99
C ALA A 128 -2.35 -1.66 -7.07
N ALA A 129 -2.70 -2.93 -7.28
CA ALA A 129 -2.15 -3.75 -8.36
C ALA A 129 -2.93 -3.61 -9.69
N MET A 130 -4.16 -3.11 -9.66
CA MET A 130 -5.04 -3.01 -10.83
C MET A 130 -5.00 -1.64 -11.49
N ASP A 131 -4.84 -0.57 -10.71
CA ASP A 131 -4.85 0.80 -11.19
C ASP A 131 -3.57 1.55 -10.77
N TYR A 132 -2.96 2.27 -11.71
CA TYR A 132 -1.71 2.98 -11.46
C TYR A 132 -1.91 4.20 -10.54
N MET A 133 -3.07 4.86 -10.57
CA MET A 133 -3.35 5.97 -9.67
C MET A 133 -3.54 5.46 -8.23
N ASP A 134 -4.28 4.36 -8.06
CA ASP A 134 -4.43 3.69 -6.75
C ASP A 134 -3.06 3.21 -6.22
N PHE A 135 -2.19 2.73 -7.12
CA PHE A 135 -0.79 2.42 -6.77
C PHE A 135 -0.02 3.63 -6.25
N LEU A 136 -0.14 4.78 -6.91
CA LEU A 136 0.56 5.99 -6.50
C LEU A 136 0.04 6.50 -5.15
N GLU A 137 -1.27 6.43 -4.89
CA GLU A 137 -1.85 6.73 -3.58
C GLU A 137 -1.32 5.79 -2.50
N PHE A 138 -1.31 4.48 -2.77
CA PHE A 138 -0.73 3.49 -1.87
C PHE A 138 0.76 3.76 -1.57
N ALA A 139 1.54 4.11 -2.59
CA ALA A 139 2.95 4.42 -2.47
C ALA A 139 3.20 5.71 -1.66
N GLU A 140 2.38 6.74 -1.85
CA GLU A 140 2.40 7.96 -1.05
C GLU A 140 2.08 7.69 0.42
N ASP A 141 1.01 6.96 0.70
CA ASP A 141 0.60 6.59 2.05
C ASP A 141 1.71 5.78 2.76
N LEU A 142 2.30 4.82 2.06
CA LEU A 142 3.39 4.00 2.58
C LEU A 142 4.65 4.82 2.89
N TYR A 143 5.01 5.74 1.99
CA TYR A 143 6.14 6.64 2.18
C TYR A 143 5.89 7.59 3.36
N ALA A 144 4.69 8.16 3.45
CA ALA A 144 4.30 9.02 4.56
C ALA A 144 4.28 8.26 5.90
N MET A 145 3.82 7.01 5.97
CA MET A 145 3.86 6.23 7.22
C MET A 145 5.27 5.91 7.70
N THR A 146 6.23 5.81 6.77
CA THR A 146 7.62 5.44 7.08
C THR A 146 8.52 6.65 7.32
N HIS A 147 8.13 7.83 6.84
CA HIS A 147 8.95 9.06 6.86
C HIS A 147 8.20 10.30 7.43
N GLY A 148 6.95 10.15 7.85
CA GLY A 148 6.03 11.25 8.17
C GLY A 148 6.00 11.70 9.63
N GLU A 149 7.15 12.06 10.19
CA GLU A 149 7.23 12.85 11.44
C GLU A 149 8.32 13.95 11.42
N GLU A 150 8.76 14.45 10.26
CA GLU A 150 9.68 15.60 10.19
C GLU A 150 9.22 16.76 9.31
N SER A 151 7.94 16.83 8.92
CA SER A 151 7.44 17.97 8.14
C SER A 151 6.06 18.43 8.62
N GLY A 152 6.03 19.14 9.75
CA GLY A 152 4.79 19.75 10.22
C GLY A 152 4.83 20.32 11.64
N ALA A 153 5.69 21.30 11.92
CA ALA A 153 5.45 22.46 12.80
C ALA A 153 6.79 23.12 13.18
N ASP A 154 7.15 24.20 12.48
CA ASP A 154 7.63 25.45 13.06
C ASP A 154 7.82 26.46 11.92
N GLU A 155 6.71 26.80 11.26
CA GLU A 155 6.54 28.15 10.73
C GLU A 155 5.84 28.98 11.80
N GLU A 156 6.59 29.43 12.81
CA GLU A 156 6.27 30.68 13.49
C GLU A 156 7.40 31.68 13.22
N SER A 157 7.07 32.57 12.28
CA SER A 157 7.63 33.89 12.11
C SER A 157 7.72 34.61 13.46
N ASP A 158 8.94 34.86 13.94
CA ASP A 158 9.23 36.02 14.79
C ASP A 158 10.23 36.92 14.07
N THR A 159 9.63 37.89 13.38
CA THR A 159 10.28 39.17 13.05
C THR A 159 10.17 40.05 14.29
N GLU A 160 11.13 40.95 14.50
CA GLU A 160 11.32 41.89 15.64
C GLU A 160 12.32 41.31 16.69
N ASP A 161 13.51 41.88 16.89
CA ASP A 161 13.70 43.26 17.35
C ASP A 161 15.06 43.86 16.92
N SER A 162 15.01 45.15 16.65
CA SER A 162 16.10 46.03 16.29
C SER A 162 16.83 46.50 17.56
N SER A 163 18.10 46.16 17.69
CA SER A 163 19.04 46.79 18.63
C SER A 163 20.44 46.52 18.08
N GLY A 164 21.14 47.42 17.38
CA GLY A 164 21.30 48.82 17.72
C GLY A 164 22.38 48.96 18.78
N ASP A 165 23.63 48.60 18.48
CA ASP A 165 24.80 49.00 19.26
C ASP A 165 26.05 49.00 18.36
N GLU A 166 26.26 50.12 17.68
CA GLU A 166 27.54 50.49 17.08
C GLU A 166 28.36 51.23 18.16
N GLU A 167 29.38 50.58 18.73
CA GLU A 167 30.44 51.30 19.46
C GLU A 167 31.78 51.08 18.75
N GLU A 168 32.11 51.96 17.81
CA GLU A 168 33.50 52.26 17.45
C GLU A 168 33.98 53.49 18.23
N PRO A 169 35.04 53.39 19.05
CA PRO A 169 35.67 54.55 19.63
C PRO A 169 36.67 55.16 18.61
N VAL A 170 36.32 56.31 18.05
CA VAL A 170 37.27 57.17 17.32
C VAL A 170 37.73 58.32 18.22
N ASP A 171 39.06 58.37 18.38
CA ASP A 171 39.85 59.33 19.13
C ASP A 171 39.48 60.80 18.88
N ASP A 172 39.17 61.53 19.95
CA ASP A 172 39.20 63.00 19.98
C ASP A 172 40.37 63.48 20.85
N ALA A 173 41.42 63.98 20.19
CA ALA A 173 42.48 64.73 20.85
C ALA A 173 43.09 65.76 19.89
N THR A 174 42.51 66.96 19.81
CA THR A 174 43.29 68.21 20.03
C THR A 174 42.38 69.45 20.12
N PRO A 175 42.43 70.21 21.23
CA PRO A 175 41.91 71.58 21.28
C PRO A 175 43.00 72.63 21.01
N THR A 176 42.54 73.75 20.45
CA THR A 176 43.20 75.04 20.22
C THR A 176 43.79 75.68 21.48
#